data_AF-A0A6N8AB00-F1
#
_entry.id   AF-A0A6N8AB00-F1
#
_cell.length_a   1.000
_cell.length_b   1.000
_cell.length_c   1.000
_cell.angle_alpha   90.00
_cell.angle_beta   90.00
_cell.angle_gamma   90.00
#
_symmetry.space_group_name_H-M   'P 1'
#
loop_
_entity.id
_entity.type
_entity.pdbx_description
1 polymer ?
#
loop_
_entity_poly.entity_id
_entity_poly.type
_entity_poly.pdbx_seq_one_letter_code
_entity_poly.pdbx_strand_id
1 'polypeptide(L)'
;MSEQKFLTSQLRQFFRKTLGRKRNTQRQSDEGENFVANAASDMLSQIQYEADLRAARGNEPLSVRLVPQVPVRDVDAAAGWIGGGACLPIGTSWPILDSPTQLLAQINCGKLPEDLWQGLGPREGWLAIFLDPVSFKLTALHFDQAGPFVPSPEVDQECYILGIDHSRRAPNRTWRFTRWPVDIVPVRLGQDDPHLYGRCKITNERYKERHDIVEKHRLPFDWPSTQTMIDKALSFVESMIATGDLPDHLKPESIGAMKRRVEQAKKNGDPIDEIAKMTFDYENQFALIESFKFRSENGPKVVKKLKAIKSEVDKMALSGDFSQEKISQFTTELSQLNWMYVKTPPWTISHVERMKEGVKVFELPLTTHDPKASPNWIYSFESELLDAAKAPYLQQDEQLSDALISDCEEVWAAQARHEMGGMGHTPWGYVHQFNSRQEVTLLELPSSDLIGWMFGDVNNLVITIKKRDLKRGDFSNLSVQVTN
;
A
#
# COMPACT_ATOMS: atom_id res chain seq x y z
N MET A 1 37.73 -19.78 -12.63
CA MET A 1 38.17 -18.59 -13.41
C MET A 1 37.36 -18.46 -14.72
N SER A 2 36.05 -18.74 -14.68
CA SER A 2 35.33 -19.33 -15.85
C SER A 2 33.84 -18.99 -15.98
N GLU A 3 33.32 -17.93 -15.37
CA GLU A 3 31.92 -17.49 -15.64
C GLU A 3 31.85 -15.97 -15.59
N GLN A 4 32.53 -15.38 -14.60
CA GLN A 4 32.73 -13.94 -14.45
C GLN A 4 33.35 -13.29 -15.71
N LYS A 5 34.43 -13.86 -16.28
CA LYS A 5 35.05 -13.35 -17.52
C LYS A 5 34.11 -13.39 -18.72
N PHE A 6 33.21 -14.37 -18.77
CA PHE A 6 32.25 -14.54 -19.86
C PHE A 6 31.09 -13.52 -19.74
N LEU A 7 30.54 -13.34 -18.53
CA LEU A 7 29.52 -12.32 -18.26
C LEU A 7 30.04 -10.91 -18.50
N THR A 8 31.28 -10.61 -18.08
CA THR A 8 31.95 -9.33 -18.36
C THR A 8 32.12 -9.09 -19.85
N SER A 9 32.44 -10.13 -20.62
CA SER A 9 32.58 -10.02 -22.08
C SER A 9 31.23 -9.71 -22.74
N GLN A 10 30.14 -10.37 -22.32
CA GLN A 10 28.81 -10.14 -22.88
C GLN A 10 28.24 -8.76 -22.54
N LEU A 11 28.37 -8.29 -21.29
CA LEU A 11 27.92 -6.96 -20.89
C LEU A 11 28.72 -5.85 -21.59
N ARG A 12 30.04 -6.00 -21.73
CA ARG A 12 30.87 -5.08 -22.53
C ARG A 12 30.42 -5.03 -23.98
N GLN A 13 30.07 -6.18 -24.56
CA GLN A 13 29.57 -6.26 -25.93
C GLN A 13 28.18 -5.62 -26.08
N PHE A 14 27.31 -5.76 -25.08
CA PHE A 14 26.01 -5.10 -25.03
C PHE A 14 26.16 -3.57 -25.02
N PHE A 15 26.92 -3.01 -24.07
CA PHE A 15 27.14 -1.56 -23.97
C PHE A 15 27.81 -0.96 -25.21
N ARG A 16 28.79 -1.66 -25.81
CA ARG A 16 29.37 -1.24 -27.10
C ARG A 16 28.32 -1.17 -28.22
N LYS A 17 27.33 -2.07 -28.24
CA LYS A 17 26.26 -2.08 -29.25
C LYS A 17 25.17 -1.03 -28.98
N THR A 18 24.76 -0.82 -27.72
CA THR A 18 23.69 0.12 -27.36
C THR A 18 24.15 1.58 -27.33
N LEU A 19 25.36 1.86 -26.82
CA LEU A 19 25.92 3.22 -26.77
C LEU A 19 26.68 3.61 -28.04
N GLY A 20 27.15 2.62 -28.83
CA GLY A 20 27.93 2.85 -30.06
C GLY A 20 27.10 3.29 -31.28
N ARG A 21 25.78 3.44 -31.18
CA ARG A 21 24.92 3.64 -32.36
C ARG A 21 24.74 5.10 -32.83
N LYS A 22 25.36 6.08 -32.17
CA LYS A 22 25.45 7.46 -32.68
C LYS A 22 26.76 8.13 -32.30
N ARG A 23 27.78 8.02 -33.15
CA ARG A 23 28.65 9.15 -33.54
C ARG A 23 29.60 8.74 -34.65
N ASN A 24 29.65 9.60 -35.67
CA ASN A 24 30.60 9.58 -36.77
C ASN A 24 32.04 9.42 -36.27
N THR A 25 32.85 8.77 -37.11
CA THR A 25 34.30 8.60 -37.05
C THR A 25 35.05 9.78 -36.46
N GLN A 26 35.30 9.73 -35.15
CA GLN A 26 36.38 10.44 -34.48
C GLN A 26 36.75 9.61 -33.25
N ARG A 27 38.04 9.26 -33.12
CA ARG A 27 38.67 8.45 -32.07
C ARG A 27 37.78 8.26 -30.83
N GLN A 28 37.37 7.03 -30.54
CA GLN A 28 36.98 6.64 -29.19
C GLN A 28 38.17 7.00 -28.28
N SER A 29 38.00 8.03 -27.45
CA SER A 29 39.01 8.38 -26.45
C SER A 29 39.09 7.24 -25.44
N ASP A 30 40.29 6.97 -24.92
CA ASP A 30 40.51 5.98 -23.87
C ASP A 30 39.56 6.21 -22.66
N GLU A 31 39.11 7.45 -22.45
CA GLU A 31 38.10 7.85 -21.47
C GLU A 31 36.73 7.20 -21.69
N GLY A 32 36.26 7.04 -22.93
CA GLY A 32 34.97 6.41 -23.24
C GLY A 32 35.01 4.89 -23.05
N GLU A 33 36.13 4.26 -23.39
CA GLU A 33 36.33 2.84 -23.12
C GLU A 33 36.48 2.58 -21.61
N ASN A 34 37.20 3.44 -20.89
CA ASN A 34 37.33 3.38 -19.43
C ASN A 34 35.98 3.60 -18.74
N PHE A 35 35.15 4.54 -19.20
CA PHE A 35 33.81 4.75 -18.66
C PHE A 35 32.93 3.50 -18.82
N VAL A 36 32.89 2.90 -20.02
CA VAL A 36 32.10 1.67 -20.27
C VAL A 36 32.65 0.49 -19.46
N ALA A 37 33.99 0.39 -19.33
CA ALA A 37 34.62 -0.66 -18.54
C ALA A 37 34.31 -0.53 -17.04
N ASN A 38 34.35 0.70 -16.51
CA ASN A 38 34.01 1.00 -15.11
C ASN A 38 32.53 0.76 -14.86
N ALA A 39 31.64 1.28 -15.70
CA ALA A 39 30.19 1.05 -15.57
C ALA A 39 29.83 -0.46 -15.63
N ALA A 40 30.46 -1.22 -16.53
CA ALA A 40 30.25 -2.66 -16.59
C ALA A 40 30.82 -3.39 -15.36
N SER A 41 31.95 -2.93 -14.83
CA SER A 41 32.55 -3.48 -13.59
C SER A 41 31.68 -3.20 -12.38
N ASP A 42 31.14 -1.99 -12.26
CA ASP A 42 30.26 -1.56 -11.17
C ASP A 42 28.92 -2.30 -11.22
N MET A 43 28.34 -2.51 -12.41
CA MET A 43 27.15 -3.34 -12.55
C MET A 43 27.40 -4.81 -12.18
N LEU A 44 28.56 -5.35 -12.55
CA LEU A 44 28.92 -6.72 -12.19
C LEU A 44 29.15 -6.89 -10.69
N SER A 45 29.82 -5.93 -10.05
CA SER A 45 30.02 -5.96 -8.61
C SER A 45 28.68 -5.85 -7.87
N GLN A 46 27.77 -5.01 -8.36
CA GLN A 46 26.40 -4.91 -7.84
C GLN A 46 25.63 -6.23 -7.99
N ILE A 47 25.63 -6.85 -9.18
CA ILE A 47 24.95 -8.14 -9.41
C ILE A 47 25.54 -9.24 -8.53
N GLN A 48 26.86 -9.31 -8.42
CA GLN A 48 27.52 -10.30 -7.57
C GLN A 48 27.16 -10.10 -6.10
N TYR A 49 27.21 -8.86 -5.63
CA TYR A 49 26.87 -8.53 -4.26
C TYR A 49 25.38 -8.81 -3.96
N GLU A 50 24.47 -8.54 -4.90
CA GLU A 50 23.06 -8.94 -4.78
C GLU A 50 22.90 -10.47 -4.72
N ALA A 51 23.64 -11.21 -5.54
CA ALA A 51 23.65 -12.67 -5.50
C ALA A 51 24.20 -13.19 -4.16
N ASP A 52 25.25 -12.57 -3.61
CA ASP A 52 25.83 -12.91 -2.31
C ASP A 52 24.84 -12.65 -1.17
N LEU A 53 24.12 -11.52 -1.19
CA LEU A 53 23.06 -11.23 -0.23
C LEU A 53 21.93 -12.28 -0.32
N ARG A 54 21.47 -12.59 -1.54
CA ARG A 54 20.45 -13.63 -1.75
C ARG A 54 20.89 -14.99 -1.25
N ALA A 55 22.16 -15.37 -1.47
CA ALA A 55 22.71 -16.62 -0.99
C ALA A 55 22.89 -16.64 0.54
N ALA A 56 23.07 -15.49 1.18
CA ALA A 56 23.20 -15.39 2.64
C ALA A 56 21.86 -15.44 3.37
N ARG A 57 20.75 -15.00 2.75
CA ARG A 57 19.41 -15.02 3.35
C ARG A 57 18.98 -16.44 3.70
N GLY A 58 18.39 -16.60 4.88
CA GLY A 58 17.92 -17.88 5.40
C GLY A 58 19.04 -18.78 5.93
N ASN A 59 20.31 -18.37 5.80
CA ASN A 59 21.46 -19.07 6.37
C ASN A 59 21.90 -18.47 7.72
N GLU A 60 21.16 -17.51 8.26
CA GLU A 60 21.46 -16.92 9.56
C GLU A 60 21.18 -17.93 10.68
N PRO A 61 22.08 -18.06 11.67
CA PRO A 61 21.86 -18.98 12.80
C PRO A 61 20.58 -18.67 13.57
N LEU A 62 20.26 -17.38 13.68
CA LEU A 62 19.06 -16.86 14.31
C LEU A 62 18.68 -15.54 13.63
N SER A 63 17.39 -15.42 13.33
CA SER A 63 16.75 -14.13 13.08
C SER A 63 15.51 -13.99 13.97
N VAL A 64 15.02 -12.76 14.11
CA VAL A 64 13.79 -12.47 14.86
C VAL A 64 12.80 -11.80 13.91
N ARG A 65 11.53 -12.17 14.05
CA ARG A 65 10.39 -11.51 13.41
C ARG A 65 9.61 -10.76 14.48
N LEU A 66 9.26 -9.51 14.18
CA LEU A 66 8.39 -8.66 14.97
C LEU A 66 7.01 -8.71 14.33
N VAL A 67 6.20 -9.67 14.76
CA VAL A 67 4.91 -9.99 14.13
C VAL A 67 3.82 -9.14 14.80
N PRO A 68 3.13 -8.24 14.08
CA PRO A 68 2.00 -7.51 14.63
C PRO A 68 0.94 -8.47 15.20
N GLN A 69 0.44 -8.20 16.39
CA GLN A 69 -0.53 -9.07 17.06
C GLN A 69 -1.95 -8.83 16.50
N VAL A 70 -2.49 -9.84 15.84
CA VAL A 70 -3.88 -9.90 15.36
C VAL A 70 -4.41 -11.31 15.62
N PRO A 71 -5.42 -11.52 16.50
CA PRO A 71 -6.10 -10.52 17.34
C PRO A 71 -5.17 -9.84 18.36
N VAL A 72 -5.50 -8.60 18.72
CA VAL A 72 -4.78 -7.83 19.75
C VAL A 72 -5.06 -8.47 21.12
N ARG A 73 -3.99 -8.73 21.86
CA ARG A 73 -4.08 -9.30 23.22
C ARG A 73 -3.87 -8.19 24.25
N ASP A 74 -2.91 -8.37 25.14
CA ASP A 74 -2.54 -7.38 26.14
C ASP A 74 -1.49 -6.43 25.55
N VAL A 75 -1.91 -5.21 25.22
CA VAL A 75 -1.07 -4.16 24.65
C VAL A 75 0.02 -3.71 25.62
N ASP A 76 -0.21 -3.80 26.92
CA ASP A 76 0.72 -3.35 27.95
C ASP A 76 1.72 -4.45 28.35
N ALA A 77 1.33 -5.73 28.20
CA ALA A 77 2.24 -6.86 28.35
C ALA A 77 3.03 -7.20 27.07
N ALA A 78 2.81 -6.48 25.97
CA ALA A 78 3.49 -6.74 24.71
C ALA A 78 5.02 -6.64 24.84
N ALA A 79 5.74 -7.51 24.12
CA ALA A 79 7.20 -7.53 24.12
C ALA A 79 7.82 -6.30 23.41
N GLY A 80 6.98 -5.52 22.75
CA GLY A 80 7.30 -4.28 22.07
C GLY A 80 6.13 -3.85 21.18
N TRP A 81 6.31 -2.79 20.41
CA TRP A 81 5.35 -2.35 19.41
C TRP A 81 6.04 -1.59 18.27
N ILE A 82 5.32 -1.44 17.17
CA ILE A 82 5.69 -0.71 15.97
C ILE A 82 4.77 0.52 15.83
N GLY A 83 5.32 1.69 15.52
CA GLY A 83 4.57 2.94 15.33
C GLY A 83 3.94 3.51 16.60
N GLY A 84 3.00 4.45 16.43
CA GLY A 84 2.16 4.97 17.53
C GLY A 84 2.78 6.08 18.35
N GLY A 85 3.65 5.70 19.27
CA GLY A 85 4.17 6.55 20.34
C GLY A 85 5.07 5.78 21.29
N ALA A 86 5.80 6.48 22.14
CA ALA A 86 6.85 5.88 22.96
C ALA A 86 6.53 5.97 24.46
N CYS A 87 7.03 5.00 25.22
CA CYS A 87 7.05 5.03 26.68
C CYS A 87 8.46 5.41 27.15
N LEU A 88 8.84 6.68 26.96
CA LEU A 88 10.16 7.19 27.34
C LEU A 88 10.28 7.38 28.86
N PRO A 89 11.48 7.29 29.45
CA PRO A 89 11.66 7.54 30.89
C PRO A 89 11.17 8.93 31.28
N ILE A 90 10.62 9.06 32.50
CA ILE A 90 10.12 10.34 33.02
C ILE A 90 11.22 11.40 32.96
N GLY A 91 10.90 12.57 32.42
CA GLY A 91 11.86 13.68 32.24
C GLY A 91 12.66 13.63 30.94
N THR A 92 12.51 12.58 30.12
CA THR A 92 13.12 12.50 28.79
C THR A 92 12.28 13.29 27.78
N SER A 93 12.89 14.28 27.13
CA SER A 93 12.25 14.99 26.03
C SER A 93 12.08 14.09 24.81
N TRP A 94 11.00 14.30 24.05
CA TRP A 94 10.82 13.63 22.75
C TRP A 94 12.00 13.95 21.83
N PRO A 95 12.59 12.97 21.12
CA PRO A 95 13.72 13.23 20.24
C PRO A 95 13.34 14.15 19.07
N ILE A 96 14.14 15.20 18.88
CA ILE A 96 14.02 16.12 17.74
C ILE A 96 15.37 16.10 17.03
N LEU A 97 15.33 15.90 15.71
CA LEU A 97 16.51 15.99 14.84
C LEU A 97 16.42 17.28 14.04
N ASP A 98 16.05 17.20 12.76
CA ASP A 98 15.72 18.40 11.97
C ASP A 98 14.23 18.76 12.16
N SER A 99 13.38 17.75 12.41
CA SER A 99 11.95 17.86 12.74
C SER A 99 11.58 16.92 13.91
N PRO A 100 10.36 17.05 14.49
CA PRO A 100 9.87 16.09 15.46
C PRO A 100 9.86 14.66 14.89
N THR A 101 10.61 13.76 15.53
CA THR A 101 10.78 12.40 15.01
C THR A 101 9.53 11.54 15.21
N GLN A 102 9.37 10.52 14.37
CA GLN A 102 8.34 9.49 14.49
C GLN A 102 8.95 8.24 15.12
N LEU A 103 8.21 7.59 16.03
CA LEU A 103 8.65 6.30 16.56
C LEU A 103 8.46 5.22 15.47
N LEU A 104 9.51 4.48 15.17
CA LEU A 104 9.44 3.30 14.32
C LEU A 104 9.10 2.06 15.15
N ALA A 105 9.84 1.82 16.23
CA ALA A 105 9.59 0.69 17.14
C ALA A 105 10.13 0.98 18.54
N GLN A 106 9.48 0.40 19.54
CA GLN A 106 10.00 0.30 20.90
C GLN A 106 9.91 -1.15 21.38
N ILE A 107 11.05 -1.74 21.75
CA ILE A 107 11.20 -3.18 21.99
C ILE A 107 11.81 -3.42 23.36
N ASN A 108 11.25 -4.36 24.12
CA ASN A 108 11.82 -4.81 25.38
C ASN A 108 12.98 -5.77 25.09
N CYS A 109 14.21 -5.33 25.37
CA CYS A 109 15.41 -6.09 25.09
C CYS A 109 15.51 -7.37 25.92
N GLY A 110 14.86 -7.43 27.09
CA GLY A 110 14.77 -8.65 27.92
C GLY A 110 13.84 -9.72 27.37
N LYS A 111 13.09 -9.42 26.30
CA LYS A 111 12.28 -10.40 25.58
C LYS A 111 12.98 -10.92 24.31
N LEU A 112 14.14 -10.37 23.94
CA LEU A 112 14.90 -10.82 22.79
C LEU A 112 15.70 -12.09 23.12
N PRO A 113 15.88 -13.03 22.17
CA PRO A 113 16.72 -14.21 22.39
C PRO A 113 18.17 -13.84 22.73
N GLU A 114 18.78 -14.59 23.65
CA GLU A 114 20.13 -14.33 24.14
C GLU A 114 21.18 -14.25 23.02
N ASP A 115 21.03 -15.06 21.97
CA ASP A 115 21.96 -15.16 20.85
C ASP A 115 21.66 -14.22 19.67
N LEU A 116 20.61 -13.39 19.75
CA LEU A 116 20.31 -12.39 18.71
C LEU A 116 21.51 -11.45 18.49
N TRP A 117 21.85 -11.17 17.24
CA TRP A 117 23.05 -10.40 16.88
C TRP A 117 24.34 -10.99 17.47
N GLN A 118 24.42 -12.32 17.60
CA GLN A 118 25.57 -13.03 18.17
C GLN A 118 25.82 -12.68 19.65
N GLY A 119 24.76 -12.32 20.39
CA GLY A 119 24.85 -11.94 21.80
C GLY A 119 25.44 -10.55 22.06
N LEU A 120 25.55 -9.70 21.03
CA LEU A 120 26.22 -8.40 21.16
C LEU A 120 25.32 -7.27 21.65
N GLY A 121 23.99 -7.37 21.51
CA GLY A 121 23.07 -6.30 21.88
C GLY A 121 22.56 -6.37 23.31
N PRO A 122 21.80 -5.35 23.75
CA PRO A 122 21.21 -5.33 25.09
C PRO A 122 20.26 -6.50 25.32
N ARG A 123 20.19 -6.96 26.58
CA ARG A 123 19.26 -8.00 27.08
C ARG A 123 18.42 -7.52 28.25
N GLU A 124 18.52 -6.24 28.54
CA GLU A 124 17.77 -5.58 29.60
C GLU A 124 17.34 -4.20 29.10
N GLY A 125 16.29 -3.66 29.71
CA GLY A 125 15.72 -2.38 29.33
C GLY A 125 14.99 -2.41 27.98
N TRP A 126 14.86 -1.23 27.39
CA TRP A 126 14.06 -0.94 26.21
C TRP A 126 14.91 -0.24 25.15
N LEU A 127 14.72 -0.63 23.90
CA LEU A 127 15.29 0.04 22.74
C LEU A 127 14.17 0.72 21.96
N ALA A 128 14.22 2.05 21.88
CA ALA A 128 13.30 2.86 21.07
C ALA A 128 14.05 3.49 19.89
N ILE A 129 13.52 3.33 18.68
CA ILE A 129 14.13 3.81 17.44
C ILE A 129 13.21 4.84 16.78
N PHE A 130 13.76 6.00 16.47
CA PHE A 130 13.05 7.14 15.93
C PHE A 130 13.63 7.56 14.58
N LEU A 131 12.76 8.03 13.70
CA LEU A 131 13.09 8.52 12.36
C LEU A 131 12.60 9.95 12.19
N ASP A 132 13.46 10.83 11.69
CA ASP A 132 13.06 12.14 11.19
C ASP A 132 12.28 11.94 9.88
N PRO A 133 10.98 12.30 9.83
CA PRO A 133 10.15 12.08 8.66
C PRO A 133 10.55 12.93 7.45
N VAL A 134 11.36 13.97 7.63
CA VAL A 134 11.78 14.90 6.58
C VAL A 134 13.20 14.56 6.09
N SER A 135 14.14 14.35 7.00
CA SER A 135 15.55 14.13 6.63
C SER A 135 15.99 12.68 6.58
N PHE A 136 15.12 11.74 6.99
CA PHE A 136 15.44 10.32 7.17
C PHE A 136 16.57 10.02 8.17
N LYS A 137 16.99 10.99 8.98
CA LYS A 137 17.96 10.75 10.05
C LYS A 137 17.34 9.90 11.16
N LEU A 138 18.14 9.01 11.73
CA LEU A 138 17.72 8.16 12.84
C LEU A 138 18.32 8.62 14.16
N THR A 139 17.60 8.32 15.24
CA THR A 139 18.16 8.27 16.58
C THR A 139 17.57 7.08 17.32
N ALA A 140 18.33 6.49 18.24
CA ALA A 140 17.83 5.43 19.08
C ALA A 140 18.23 5.65 20.53
N LEU A 141 17.34 5.26 21.43
CA LEU A 141 17.50 5.37 22.87
C LEU A 141 17.43 3.98 23.49
N HIS A 142 18.42 3.64 24.30
CA HIS A 142 18.40 2.46 25.16
C HIS A 142 18.30 2.91 26.62
N PHE A 143 17.29 2.41 27.35
CA PHE A 143 16.99 2.85 28.71
C PHE A 143 16.37 1.72 29.55
N ASP A 144 16.57 1.75 30.87
CA ASP A 144 16.23 0.62 31.74
C ASP A 144 14.73 0.46 31.96
N GLN A 145 14.00 1.56 32.17
CA GLN A 145 12.59 1.55 32.56
C GLN A 145 11.75 2.41 31.61
N ALA A 146 10.65 1.82 31.11
CA ALA A 146 9.66 2.54 30.32
C ALA A 146 8.83 3.47 31.23
N GLY A 147 8.57 4.68 30.75
CA GLY A 147 7.68 5.63 31.42
C GLY A 147 6.23 5.54 30.91
N PRO A 148 5.43 6.61 31.11
CA PRO A 148 4.07 6.66 30.57
C PRO A 148 4.09 6.76 29.04
N PHE A 149 3.04 6.23 28.41
CA PHE A 149 2.87 6.32 26.95
C PHE A 149 2.65 7.78 26.50
N VAL A 150 3.41 8.18 25.49
CA VAL A 150 3.28 9.47 24.82
C VAL A 150 3.12 9.23 23.31
N PRO A 151 2.03 9.69 22.68
CA PRO A 151 1.83 9.51 21.24
C PRO A 151 2.91 10.26 20.45
N SER A 152 3.29 9.72 19.29
CA SER A 152 4.16 10.44 18.36
C SER A 152 3.50 11.74 17.90
N PRO A 153 4.30 12.79 17.64
CA PRO A 153 3.82 14.02 17.03
C PRO A 153 3.05 13.73 15.75
N GLU A 154 2.06 14.56 15.47
CA GLU A 154 1.35 14.52 14.19
C GLU A 154 2.31 14.77 13.02
N VAL A 155 2.08 14.04 11.93
CA VAL A 155 2.77 14.26 10.67
C VAL A 155 1.89 15.04 9.71
N ASP A 156 2.53 15.89 8.90
CA ASP A 156 1.90 16.71 7.87
C ASP A 156 2.31 16.26 6.45
N GLN A 157 2.04 17.09 5.45
CA GLN A 157 2.30 16.79 4.04
C GLN A 157 3.79 16.72 3.68
N GLU A 158 4.69 17.26 4.51
CA GLU A 158 6.14 17.23 4.27
C GLU A 158 6.80 15.92 4.76
N CYS A 159 6.01 14.99 5.31
CA CYS A 159 6.46 13.68 5.73
C CYS A 159 6.79 12.77 4.53
N TYR A 160 8.06 12.37 4.39
CA TYR A 160 8.50 11.37 3.42
C TYR A 160 8.35 9.92 3.91
N ILE A 161 7.90 9.71 5.16
CA ILE A 161 7.26 8.45 5.55
C ILE A 161 5.84 8.52 5.02
N LEU A 162 5.78 8.24 3.75
CA LEU A 162 4.64 8.34 2.89
C LEU A 162 3.55 7.37 3.36
N GLY A 163 2.28 7.77 3.40
CA GLY A 163 1.20 6.77 3.52
C GLY A 163 1.10 6.01 2.21
N ILE A 164 0.74 4.71 2.22
CA ILE A 164 0.66 3.92 0.98
C ILE A 164 -0.31 4.53 -0.06
N ASP A 165 -1.23 5.38 0.40
CA ASP A 165 -2.13 6.13 -0.44
C ASP A 165 -1.76 7.61 -0.59
N HIS A 166 -0.83 7.89 -1.51
CA HIS A 166 -0.47 9.24 -1.96
C HIS A 166 -1.63 10.04 -2.53
N SER A 167 -2.67 9.36 -3.02
CA SER A 167 -3.73 9.96 -3.82
C SER A 167 -4.98 10.33 -3.01
N ARG A 168 -5.12 9.79 -1.79
CA ARG A 168 -6.38 9.88 -1.02
C ARG A 168 -6.32 10.75 0.24
N ARG A 169 -5.19 11.37 0.57
CA ARG A 169 -5.13 12.28 1.72
C ARG A 169 -5.50 13.69 1.27
N ALA A 170 -6.72 14.09 1.63
CA ALA A 170 -7.20 15.45 1.43
C ALA A 170 -6.18 16.46 1.99
N PRO A 171 -5.97 17.61 1.32
CA PRO A 171 -5.14 18.67 1.88
C PRO A 171 -5.68 19.06 3.27
N ASN A 172 -4.78 19.26 4.23
CA ASN A 172 -5.04 19.72 5.61
C ASN A 172 -5.45 18.67 6.67
N ARG A 173 -5.12 17.37 6.49
CA ARG A 173 -5.18 16.40 7.59
C ARG A 173 -3.80 16.13 8.18
N THR A 174 -3.66 16.33 9.48
CA THR A 174 -2.62 15.68 10.29
C THR A 174 -3.05 14.25 10.61
N TRP A 175 -2.10 13.32 10.71
CA TRP A 175 -2.39 11.95 11.12
C TRP A 175 -1.31 11.42 12.07
N ARG A 176 -1.63 10.30 12.72
CA ARG A 176 -0.70 9.56 13.59
C ARG A 176 -0.69 8.11 13.16
N PHE A 177 0.49 7.50 13.15
CA PHE A 177 0.59 6.04 13.03
C PHE A 177 -0.02 5.39 14.26
N THR A 178 -0.61 4.21 14.13
CA THR A 178 -1.16 3.48 15.26
C THR A 178 -0.10 2.64 15.96
N ARG A 179 -0.29 2.37 17.27
CA ARG A 179 0.61 1.54 18.09
C ARG A 179 0.25 0.08 17.88
N TRP A 180 1.01 -0.64 17.05
CA TRP A 180 0.80 -2.07 16.83
C TRP A 180 1.67 -2.92 17.77
N PRO A 181 1.08 -3.60 18.78
CA PRO A 181 1.85 -4.53 19.62
C PRO A 181 2.41 -5.67 18.76
N VAL A 182 3.59 -6.16 19.12
CA VAL A 182 4.26 -7.24 18.37
C VAL A 182 4.63 -8.44 19.24
N ASP A 183 4.57 -9.61 18.63
CA ASP A 183 5.24 -10.81 19.11
C ASP A 183 6.68 -10.86 18.61
N ILE A 184 7.57 -11.31 19.47
CA ILE A 184 8.97 -11.59 19.14
C ILE A 184 9.07 -13.07 18.81
N VAL A 185 9.19 -13.41 17.53
CA VAL A 185 9.27 -14.79 17.05
C VAL A 185 10.70 -15.09 16.60
N PRO A 186 11.46 -15.92 17.34
CA PRO A 186 12.77 -16.38 16.89
C PRO A 186 12.63 -17.41 15.76
N VAL A 187 13.44 -17.24 14.71
CA VAL A 187 13.52 -18.16 13.57
C VAL A 187 14.96 -18.63 13.48
N ARG A 188 15.20 -19.92 13.76
CA ARG A 188 16.52 -20.54 13.66
C ARG A 188 16.70 -21.22 12.32
N LEU A 189 17.96 -21.41 11.91
CA LEU A 189 18.29 -22.11 10.68
C LEU A 189 17.57 -23.46 10.58
N GLY A 190 16.83 -23.67 9.48
CA GLY A 190 16.05 -24.88 9.22
C GLY A 190 14.67 -24.94 9.86
N GLN A 191 14.25 -23.91 10.61
CA GLN A 191 12.87 -23.76 11.06
C GLN A 191 12.03 -22.99 10.05
N ASP A 192 10.72 -23.21 10.07
CA ASP A 192 9.78 -22.45 9.26
C ASP A 192 9.79 -20.98 9.67
N ASP A 193 9.99 -20.10 8.70
CA ASP A 193 9.88 -18.65 8.88
C ASP A 193 8.42 -18.23 8.67
N PRO A 194 7.76 -17.57 9.64
CA PRO A 194 6.40 -17.09 9.46
C PRO A 194 6.28 -15.92 8.45
N HIS A 195 7.40 -15.30 8.06
CA HIS A 195 7.41 -14.21 7.08
C HIS A 195 7.06 -14.71 5.67
N LEU A 196 6.04 -14.08 5.07
CA LEU A 196 5.65 -14.33 3.69
C LEU A 196 6.18 -13.24 2.77
N TYR A 197 6.96 -13.64 1.77
CA TYR A 197 7.50 -12.72 0.78
C TYR A 197 6.42 -12.09 -0.12
N GLY A 198 6.68 -10.84 -0.52
CA GLY A 198 5.80 -10.07 -1.40
C GLY A 198 4.65 -9.42 -0.65
N ARG A 199 3.79 -8.70 -1.39
CA ARG A 199 2.66 -7.99 -0.79
C ARG A 199 1.50 -8.93 -0.49
N CYS A 200 0.80 -8.62 0.60
CA CYS A 200 -0.48 -9.22 0.91
C CYS A 200 -1.47 -8.94 -0.24
N LYS A 201 -2.22 -9.96 -0.66
CA LYS A 201 -3.20 -9.85 -1.76
C LYS A 201 -4.65 -9.94 -1.28
N ILE A 202 -4.90 -10.08 0.02
CA ILE A 202 -6.25 -10.36 0.55
C ILE A 202 -7.28 -9.30 0.13
N THR A 203 -6.92 -8.01 0.18
CA THR A 203 -7.80 -6.91 -0.24
C THR A 203 -8.09 -6.98 -1.73
N ASN A 204 -7.07 -7.23 -2.55
CA ASN A 204 -7.22 -7.43 -4.00
C ASN A 204 -8.01 -8.69 -4.36
N GLU A 205 -7.95 -9.74 -3.54
CA GLU A 205 -8.70 -10.98 -3.72
C GLU A 205 -10.18 -10.77 -3.38
N ARG A 206 -10.48 -10.15 -2.22
CA ARG A 206 -11.83 -9.75 -1.82
C ARG A 206 -12.48 -8.80 -2.83
N TYR A 207 -11.72 -7.88 -3.41
CA TYR A 207 -12.21 -6.99 -4.46
C TYR A 207 -12.64 -7.73 -5.75
N LYS A 208 -12.23 -8.98 -5.96
CA LYS A 208 -12.69 -9.79 -7.10
C LYS A 208 -14.05 -10.45 -6.85
N GLU A 209 -14.58 -10.36 -5.64
CA GLU A 209 -15.86 -10.95 -5.26
C GLU A 209 -16.96 -9.89 -5.26
N ARG A 210 -18.17 -10.29 -5.62
CA ARG A 210 -19.34 -9.42 -5.55
C ARG A 210 -19.86 -9.38 -4.11
N HIS A 211 -20.12 -8.20 -3.59
CA HIS A 211 -20.66 -7.99 -2.23
C HIS A 211 -21.42 -6.66 -2.15
N ASP A 212 -22.08 -6.39 -1.02
CA ASP A 212 -22.75 -5.13 -0.77
C ASP A 212 -22.23 -4.46 0.51
N ILE A 213 -22.00 -3.14 0.47
CA ILE A 213 -21.50 -2.40 1.64
C ILE A 213 -22.51 -2.30 2.79
N VAL A 214 -23.77 -2.69 2.56
CA VAL A 214 -24.79 -2.78 3.63
C VAL A 214 -24.65 -4.04 4.49
N GLU A 215 -23.73 -4.95 4.14
CA GLU A 215 -23.37 -6.08 4.99
C GLU A 215 -22.80 -5.60 6.33
N LYS A 216 -23.16 -6.28 7.43
CA LYS A 216 -22.85 -5.82 8.80
C LYS A 216 -21.37 -5.48 9.04
N HIS A 217 -20.45 -6.23 8.43
CA HIS A 217 -19.01 -6.02 8.58
C HIS A 217 -18.44 -4.88 7.72
N ARG A 218 -19.28 -4.23 6.90
CA ARG A 218 -18.92 -3.10 6.01
C ARG A 218 -19.65 -1.82 6.39
N LEU A 219 -20.49 -1.86 7.43
CA LEU A 219 -21.20 -0.69 7.91
C LEU A 219 -20.23 0.28 8.61
N PRO A 220 -20.44 1.59 8.44
CA PRO A 220 -19.83 2.60 9.29
C PRO A 220 -20.04 2.33 10.79
N PHE A 221 -19.04 2.66 11.60
CA PHE A 221 -19.08 2.46 13.06
C PHE A 221 -19.07 3.77 13.87
N ASP A 222 -18.93 4.91 13.20
CA ASP A 222 -18.99 6.24 13.79
C ASP A 222 -19.51 7.28 12.77
N TRP A 223 -19.69 8.53 13.21
CA TRP A 223 -20.12 9.60 12.30
C TRP A 223 -19.09 9.93 11.21
N PRO A 224 -17.78 10.05 11.50
CA PRO A 224 -16.76 10.24 10.48
C PRO A 224 -16.76 9.20 9.35
N SER A 225 -16.80 7.90 9.67
CA SER A 225 -16.86 6.83 8.67
C SER A 225 -18.16 6.86 7.87
N THR A 226 -19.27 7.28 8.49
CA THR A 226 -20.54 7.49 7.79
C THR A 226 -20.45 8.64 6.79
N GLN A 227 -19.88 9.78 7.20
CA GLN A 227 -19.66 10.92 6.32
C GLN A 227 -18.76 10.55 5.14
N THR A 228 -17.66 9.83 5.39
CA THR A 228 -16.77 9.30 4.35
C THR A 228 -17.52 8.47 3.32
N MET A 229 -18.38 7.55 3.76
CA MET A 229 -19.19 6.71 2.86
C MET A 229 -20.08 7.56 1.94
N ILE A 230 -20.83 8.50 2.52
CA ILE A 230 -21.76 9.35 1.77
C ILE A 230 -21.02 10.30 0.84
N ASP A 231 -19.92 10.89 1.28
CA ASP A 231 -19.12 11.83 0.49
C ASP A 231 -18.48 11.14 -0.72
N LYS A 232 -17.99 9.90 -0.56
CA LYS A 232 -17.47 9.10 -1.67
C LYS A 232 -18.56 8.71 -2.67
N ALA A 233 -19.72 8.27 -2.18
CA ALA A 233 -20.86 7.97 -3.04
C ALA A 233 -21.32 9.21 -3.82
N LEU A 234 -21.42 10.37 -3.14
CA LEU A 234 -21.82 11.63 -3.75
C LEU A 234 -20.79 12.11 -4.79
N SER A 235 -19.51 12.12 -4.45
CA SER A 235 -18.42 12.49 -5.36
C SER A 235 -18.39 11.60 -6.61
N PHE A 236 -18.57 10.29 -6.43
CA PHE A 236 -18.67 9.34 -7.54
C PHE A 236 -19.85 9.63 -8.45
N VAL A 237 -21.05 9.83 -7.90
CA VAL A 237 -22.25 10.09 -8.71
C VAL A 237 -22.13 11.46 -9.40
N GLU A 238 -21.73 12.51 -8.69
CA GLU A 238 -21.62 13.87 -9.24
C GLU A 238 -20.59 13.95 -10.37
N SER A 239 -19.43 13.29 -10.23
CA SER A 239 -18.41 13.24 -11.29
C SER A 239 -18.87 12.49 -12.54
N MET A 240 -19.90 11.66 -12.43
CA MET A 240 -20.39 10.78 -13.48
C MET A 240 -21.75 11.22 -14.07
N ILE A 241 -22.36 12.29 -13.56
CA ILE A 241 -23.59 12.83 -14.13
C ILE A 241 -23.33 13.39 -15.52
N ALA A 242 -24.08 12.87 -16.47
CA ALA A 242 -24.23 13.42 -17.81
C ALA A 242 -25.09 14.70 -17.75
N THR A 243 -24.47 15.87 -17.94
CA THR A 243 -25.19 17.15 -18.12
C THR A 243 -25.18 17.58 -19.58
N GLY A 244 -26.28 18.21 -20.02
CA GLY A 244 -26.40 18.75 -21.38
C GLY A 244 -26.70 17.70 -22.45
N ASP A 245 -26.39 18.04 -23.69
CA ASP A 245 -26.60 17.18 -24.86
C ASP A 245 -25.58 16.04 -24.92
N LEU A 246 -25.92 14.98 -25.67
CA LEU A 246 -24.97 13.92 -26.00
C LEU A 246 -23.70 14.50 -26.65
N PRO A 247 -22.50 14.07 -26.21
CA PRO A 247 -21.25 14.37 -26.89
C PRO A 247 -21.33 14.06 -28.39
N ASP A 248 -20.65 14.83 -29.23
CA ASP A 248 -20.77 14.72 -30.71
C ASP A 248 -20.52 13.29 -31.24
N HIS A 249 -19.58 12.57 -30.63
CA HIS A 249 -19.25 11.19 -31.01
C HIS A 249 -20.34 10.17 -30.61
N LEU A 250 -21.26 10.54 -29.72
CA LEU A 250 -22.41 9.75 -29.27
C LEU A 250 -23.72 10.17 -29.96
N LYS A 251 -23.73 11.20 -30.81
CA LYS A 251 -24.94 11.65 -31.51
C LYS A 251 -25.41 10.61 -32.54
N PRO A 252 -26.73 10.55 -32.84
CA PRO A 252 -27.30 9.53 -33.75
C PRO A 252 -26.62 9.47 -35.13
N GLU A 253 -26.19 10.61 -35.67
CA GLU A 253 -25.48 10.71 -36.94
C GLU A 253 -24.10 10.05 -36.91
N SER A 254 -23.31 10.29 -35.86
CA SER A 254 -21.99 9.67 -35.63
C SER A 254 -22.10 8.16 -35.45
N ILE A 255 -23.09 7.71 -34.67
CA ILE A 255 -23.38 6.28 -34.45
C ILE A 255 -23.84 5.61 -35.74
N GLY A 256 -24.73 6.27 -36.49
CA GLY A 256 -25.18 5.79 -37.79
C GLY A 256 -24.02 5.68 -38.79
N ALA A 257 -23.09 6.63 -38.80
CA ALA A 257 -21.89 6.57 -39.62
C ALA A 257 -20.97 5.39 -39.21
N MET A 258 -20.80 5.16 -37.91
CA MET A 258 -20.00 4.05 -37.40
C MET A 258 -20.59 2.69 -37.77
N LYS A 259 -21.92 2.52 -37.62
CA LYS A 259 -22.63 1.31 -38.05
C LYS A 259 -22.43 1.03 -39.53
N ARG A 260 -22.60 2.05 -40.39
CA ARG A 260 -22.38 1.92 -41.84
C ARG A 260 -20.94 1.51 -42.17
N ARG A 261 -19.94 2.05 -41.45
CA ARG A 261 -18.53 1.67 -41.62
C ARG A 261 -18.30 0.20 -41.27
N VAL A 262 -18.87 -0.29 -40.18
CA VAL A 262 -18.80 -1.71 -39.79
C VAL A 262 -19.42 -2.61 -40.87
N GLU A 263 -20.62 -2.26 -41.36
CA GLU A 263 -21.30 -3.03 -42.41
C GLU A 263 -20.53 -3.02 -43.74
N GLN A 264 -19.95 -1.88 -44.11
CA GLN A 264 -19.13 -1.76 -45.32
C GLN A 264 -17.85 -2.58 -45.21
N ALA A 265 -17.16 -2.54 -44.08
CA ALA A 265 -15.93 -3.32 -43.85
C ALA A 265 -16.19 -4.82 -43.95
N LYS A 266 -17.30 -5.30 -43.35
CA LYS A 266 -17.76 -6.68 -43.48
C LYS A 266 -18.05 -7.07 -44.93
N LYS A 267 -18.67 -6.17 -45.71
CA LYS A 267 -18.99 -6.40 -47.12
C LYS A 267 -17.76 -6.41 -48.03
N ASN A 268 -16.76 -5.57 -47.73
CA ASN A 268 -15.52 -5.46 -48.49
C ASN A 268 -14.54 -6.61 -48.21
N GLY A 269 -14.75 -7.38 -47.14
CA GLY A 269 -13.83 -8.43 -46.72
C GLY A 269 -12.57 -7.87 -46.07
N ASP A 270 -12.69 -6.75 -45.36
CA ASP A 270 -11.59 -6.11 -44.63
C ASP A 270 -11.00 -7.08 -43.57
N PRO A 271 -9.76 -6.86 -43.09
CA PRO A 271 -9.14 -7.71 -42.08
C PRO A 271 -10.02 -7.91 -40.85
N ILE A 272 -10.10 -9.16 -40.36
CA ILE A 272 -10.98 -9.53 -39.24
C ILE A 272 -10.72 -8.71 -37.97
N ASP A 273 -9.47 -8.32 -37.74
CA ASP A 273 -9.07 -7.51 -36.59
C ASP A 273 -9.60 -6.07 -36.68
N GLU A 274 -9.58 -5.47 -37.87
CA GLU A 274 -10.14 -4.14 -38.11
C GLU A 274 -11.67 -4.15 -37.97
N ILE A 275 -12.33 -5.16 -38.54
CA ILE A 275 -13.77 -5.36 -38.37
C ILE A 275 -14.12 -5.54 -36.88
N ALA A 276 -13.34 -6.34 -36.15
CA ALA A 276 -13.56 -6.59 -34.73
C ALA A 276 -13.41 -5.32 -33.90
N LYS A 277 -12.36 -4.53 -34.16
CA LYS A 277 -12.16 -3.22 -33.53
C LYS A 277 -13.33 -2.28 -33.79
N MET A 278 -13.74 -2.11 -35.04
CA MET A 278 -14.85 -1.21 -35.39
C MET A 278 -16.18 -1.67 -34.79
N THR A 279 -16.43 -2.99 -34.76
CA THR A 279 -17.64 -3.56 -34.15
C THR A 279 -17.65 -3.30 -32.64
N PHE A 280 -16.52 -3.56 -31.97
CA PHE A 280 -16.38 -3.29 -30.54
C PHE A 280 -16.55 -1.80 -30.20
N ASP A 281 -15.91 -0.92 -30.97
CA ASP A 281 -16.03 0.53 -30.77
C ASP A 281 -17.51 0.97 -30.92
N TYR A 282 -18.22 0.45 -31.92
CA TYR A 282 -19.66 0.71 -32.10
C TYR A 282 -20.50 0.25 -30.91
N GLU A 283 -20.29 -0.97 -30.42
CA GLU A 283 -20.99 -1.51 -29.24
C GLU A 283 -20.69 -0.69 -27.98
N ASN A 284 -19.43 -0.26 -27.80
CA ASN A 284 -19.04 0.60 -26.69
C ASN A 284 -19.75 1.96 -26.72
N GLN A 285 -19.81 2.62 -27.89
CA GLN A 285 -20.52 3.89 -27.99
C GLN A 285 -22.02 3.73 -27.74
N PHE A 286 -22.62 2.61 -28.16
CA PHE A 286 -24.03 2.33 -27.88
C PHE A 286 -24.30 2.16 -26.38
N ALA A 287 -23.45 1.40 -25.68
CA ALA A 287 -23.52 1.25 -24.22
C ALA A 287 -23.32 2.59 -23.49
N LEU A 288 -22.43 3.45 -23.98
CA LEU A 288 -22.24 4.80 -23.44
C LEU A 288 -23.47 5.70 -23.62
N ILE A 289 -24.21 5.57 -24.72
CA ILE A 289 -25.48 6.30 -24.93
C ILE A 289 -26.55 5.85 -23.94
N GLU A 290 -26.71 4.53 -23.77
CA GLU A 290 -27.63 3.97 -22.79
C GLU A 290 -27.31 4.47 -21.38
N SER A 291 -26.04 4.39 -21.00
CA SER A 291 -25.55 4.90 -19.72
C SER A 291 -25.72 6.41 -19.57
N PHE A 292 -25.50 7.20 -20.63
CA PHE A 292 -25.70 8.64 -20.60
C PHE A 292 -27.17 8.97 -20.34
N LYS A 293 -28.10 8.37 -21.09
CA LYS A 293 -29.55 8.58 -20.92
C LYS A 293 -30.00 8.21 -19.52
N PHE A 294 -29.60 7.03 -19.05
CA PHE A 294 -29.90 6.59 -17.68
C PHE A 294 -29.40 7.61 -16.65
N ARG A 295 -28.14 8.07 -16.76
CA ARG A 295 -27.54 8.98 -15.78
C ARG A 295 -28.11 10.40 -15.86
N SER A 296 -28.49 10.89 -17.03
CA SER A 296 -29.19 12.19 -17.15
C SER A 296 -30.59 12.15 -16.53
N GLU A 297 -31.32 11.04 -16.69
CA GLU A 297 -32.68 10.89 -16.16
C GLU A 297 -32.70 10.59 -14.65
N ASN A 298 -31.80 9.73 -14.18
CA ASN A 298 -31.78 9.24 -12.79
C ASN A 298 -30.78 10.00 -11.89
N GLY A 299 -29.67 10.49 -12.44
CA GLY A 299 -28.60 11.16 -11.69
C GLY A 299 -29.05 12.31 -10.80
N PRO A 300 -29.87 13.27 -11.29
CA PRO A 300 -30.38 14.35 -10.44
C PRO A 300 -31.21 13.86 -9.24
N LYS A 301 -31.96 12.76 -9.39
CA LYS A 301 -32.74 12.16 -8.29
C LYS A 301 -31.83 11.51 -7.26
N VAL A 302 -30.84 10.74 -7.73
CA VAL A 302 -29.83 10.09 -6.88
C VAL A 302 -29.04 11.13 -6.08
N VAL A 303 -28.52 12.19 -6.73
CA VAL A 303 -27.79 13.27 -6.04
C VAL A 303 -28.67 14.00 -5.04
N LYS A 304 -29.93 14.30 -5.38
CA LYS A 304 -30.85 14.93 -4.44
C LYS A 304 -31.04 14.07 -3.18
N LYS A 305 -31.18 12.75 -3.34
CA LYS A 305 -31.33 11.81 -2.22
C LYS A 305 -30.04 11.71 -1.39
N LEU A 306 -28.88 11.57 -2.03
CA LEU A 306 -27.57 11.56 -1.36
C LEU A 306 -27.31 12.85 -0.57
N LYS A 307 -27.63 14.01 -1.12
CA LYS A 307 -27.52 15.31 -0.41
C LYS A 307 -28.46 15.40 0.78
N ALA A 308 -29.68 14.85 0.68
CA ALA A 308 -30.60 14.80 1.81
C ALA A 308 -30.07 13.91 2.93
N ILE A 309 -29.58 12.70 2.59
CA ILE A 309 -28.94 11.79 3.56
C ILE A 309 -27.72 12.47 4.19
N LYS A 310 -26.83 13.07 3.38
CA LYS A 310 -25.67 13.81 3.87
C LYS A 310 -26.06 14.90 4.87
N SER A 311 -27.06 15.71 4.54
CA SER A 311 -27.52 16.79 5.43
C SER A 311 -28.05 16.26 6.76
N GLU A 312 -28.71 15.09 6.76
CA GLU A 312 -29.17 14.45 8.00
C GLU A 312 -27.99 13.90 8.80
N VAL A 313 -27.07 13.18 8.15
CA VAL A 313 -25.83 12.67 8.76
C VAL A 313 -25.01 13.80 9.38
N ASP A 314 -24.77 14.90 8.65
CA ASP A 314 -24.01 16.04 9.15
C ASP A 314 -24.71 16.71 10.35
N LYS A 315 -26.05 16.79 10.34
CA LYS A 315 -26.83 17.29 11.48
C LYS A 315 -26.71 16.38 12.70
N MET A 316 -26.76 15.06 12.51
CA MET A 316 -26.61 14.09 13.60
C MET A 316 -25.18 14.04 14.14
N ALA A 317 -24.18 14.14 13.26
CA ALA A 317 -22.78 14.22 13.64
C ALA A 317 -22.51 15.42 14.56
N LEU A 318 -23.16 16.56 14.31
CA LEU A 318 -23.08 17.74 15.20
C LEU A 318 -23.71 17.52 16.58
N SER A 319 -24.68 16.60 16.71
CA SER A 319 -25.30 16.26 18.00
C SER A 319 -24.46 15.30 18.86
N GLY A 320 -23.52 14.58 18.25
CA GLY A 320 -22.59 13.67 18.93
C GLY A 320 -23.12 12.27 19.21
N ASP A 321 -24.43 12.07 19.30
CA ASP A 321 -25.04 10.76 19.61
C ASP A 321 -25.00 9.82 18.41
N PHE A 322 -24.05 8.90 18.36
CA PHE A 322 -23.97 7.88 17.31
C PHE A 322 -25.07 6.82 17.43
N SER A 323 -25.65 6.39 16.30
CA SER A 323 -26.74 5.40 16.27
C SER A 323 -26.60 4.42 15.11
N GLN A 324 -26.31 3.16 15.43
CA GLN A 324 -26.25 2.06 14.46
C GLN A 324 -27.59 1.81 13.75
N GLU A 325 -28.72 2.05 14.43
CA GLU A 325 -30.04 1.97 13.81
C GLU A 325 -30.19 3.01 12.69
N LYS A 326 -29.71 4.23 12.92
CA LYS A 326 -29.74 5.29 11.91
C LYS A 326 -28.80 4.99 10.73
N ILE A 327 -27.62 4.43 10.99
CA ILE A 327 -26.73 3.96 9.92
C ILE A 327 -27.41 2.88 9.08
N SER A 328 -28.09 1.93 9.72
CA SER A 328 -28.86 0.89 9.03
C SER A 328 -29.99 1.46 8.17
N GLN A 329 -30.66 2.52 8.64
CA GLN A 329 -31.69 3.24 7.86
C GLN A 329 -31.07 3.93 6.64
N PHE A 330 -29.98 4.70 6.81
CA PHE A 330 -29.32 5.38 5.70
C PHE A 330 -28.79 4.40 4.66
N THR A 331 -28.12 3.33 5.08
CA THR A 331 -27.60 2.30 4.17
C THR A 331 -28.70 1.54 3.44
N THR A 332 -29.84 1.28 4.09
CA THR A 332 -31.03 0.75 3.43
C THR A 332 -31.57 1.71 2.37
N GLU A 333 -31.60 3.02 2.65
CA GLU A 333 -32.02 4.01 1.65
C GLU A 333 -31.04 4.10 0.47
N LEU A 334 -29.73 4.01 0.73
CA LEU A 334 -28.70 3.99 -0.32
C LEU A 334 -28.81 2.77 -1.22
N SER A 335 -29.11 1.59 -0.67
CA SER A 335 -29.24 0.36 -1.45
C SER A 335 -30.46 0.33 -2.38
N GLN A 336 -31.41 1.25 -2.20
CA GLN A 336 -32.52 1.44 -3.15
C GLN A 336 -32.16 2.34 -4.34
N LEU A 337 -31.00 2.99 -4.33
CA LEU A 337 -30.55 3.83 -5.42
C LEU A 337 -29.82 2.98 -6.45
N ASN A 338 -30.33 2.88 -7.68
CA ASN A 338 -29.63 2.19 -8.76
C ASN A 338 -28.67 3.12 -9.50
N TRP A 339 -27.57 2.55 -9.97
CA TRP A 339 -26.60 3.19 -10.85
C TRP A 339 -26.25 2.30 -12.04
N MET A 340 -25.95 2.94 -13.18
CA MET A 340 -25.58 2.24 -14.40
C MET A 340 -24.08 2.32 -14.68
N TYR A 341 -23.46 1.14 -14.83
CA TYR A 341 -22.04 0.93 -15.06
C TYR A 341 -21.81 0.36 -16.47
N VAL A 342 -20.73 0.79 -17.12
CA VAL A 342 -20.29 0.27 -18.41
C VAL A 342 -18.91 -0.32 -18.23
N LYS A 343 -18.75 -1.60 -18.59
CA LYS A 343 -17.48 -2.30 -18.56
C LYS A 343 -17.05 -2.71 -19.95
N THR A 344 -15.80 -2.40 -20.25
CA THR A 344 -15.12 -2.87 -21.46
C THR A 344 -14.05 -3.90 -21.08
N PRO A 345 -13.85 -4.94 -21.93
CA PRO A 345 -12.70 -5.84 -21.85
C PRO A 345 -11.38 -5.06 -21.89
N PRO A 346 -10.31 -5.56 -21.24
CA PRO A 346 -9.03 -4.87 -21.15
C PRO A 346 -8.37 -4.70 -22.53
N TRP A 347 -7.53 -3.68 -22.67
CA TRP A 347 -6.78 -3.40 -23.90
C TRP A 347 -5.64 -4.41 -24.17
N THR A 348 -5.36 -5.31 -23.23
CA THR A 348 -4.27 -6.29 -23.30
C THR A 348 -4.60 -7.54 -24.10
N ILE A 349 -5.87 -7.74 -24.49
CA ILE A 349 -6.32 -8.85 -25.34
C ILE A 349 -6.63 -8.33 -26.75
N SER A 350 -6.63 -9.22 -27.75
CA SER A 350 -6.82 -8.85 -29.16
C SER A 350 -8.19 -8.21 -29.44
N HIS A 351 -8.32 -7.42 -30.51
CA HIS A 351 -9.62 -6.82 -30.85
C HIS A 351 -10.70 -7.88 -31.11
N VAL A 352 -10.31 -9.02 -31.68
CA VAL A 352 -11.20 -10.17 -31.87
C VAL A 352 -11.70 -10.73 -30.54
N GLU A 353 -10.84 -10.86 -29.53
CA GLU A 353 -11.24 -11.31 -28.20
C GLU A 353 -12.10 -10.28 -27.47
N ARG A 354 -11.76 -8.99 -27.54
CA ARG A 354 -12.58 -7.91 -26.96
C ARG A 354 -13.98 -7.87 -27.56
N MET A 355 -14.08 -8.01 -28.88
CA MET A 355 -15.37 -8.12 -29.57
C MET A 355 -16.16 -9.36 -29.09
N LYS A 356 -15.50 -10.51 -28.91
CA LYS A 356 -16.16 -11.73 -28.41
C LYS A 356 -16.64 -11.59 -26.95
N GLU A 357 -15.85 -10.97 -26.09
CA GLU A 357 -16.23 -10.73 -24.69
C GLU A 357 -17.34 -9.69 -24.55
N GLY A 358 -17.37 -8.72 -25.48
CA GLY A 358 -18.41 -7.70 -25.60
C GLY A 358 -18.35 -6.62 -24.52
N VAL A 359 -19.03 -5.52 -24.79
CA VAL A 359 -19.28 -4.45 -23.81
C VAL A 359 -20.45 -4.85 -22.93
N LYS A 360 -20.30 -4.65 -21.61
CA LYS A 360 -21.33 -5.02 -20.63
C LYS A 360 -21.87 -3.78 -19.93
N VAL A 361 -23.19 -3.71 -19.85
CA VAL A 361 -23.91 -2.68 -19.09
C VAL A 361 -24.55 -3.36 -17.89
N PHE A 362 -24.40 -2.74 -16.73
CA PHE A 362 -24.97 -3.23 -15.48
C PHE A 362 -25.78 -2.12 -14.84
N GLU A 363 -27.02 -2.39 -14.51
CA GLU A 363 -27.78 -1.60 -13.54
C GLU A 363 -27.72 -2.34 -12.20
N LEU A 364 -27.13 -1.71 -11.20
CA LEU A 364 -26.91 -2.29 -9.88
C LEU A 364 -27.28 -1.26 -8.80
N PRO A 365 -27.66 -1.71 -7.59
CA PRO A 365 -27.68 -0.84 -6.43
C PRO A 365 -26.34 -0.10 -6.28
N LEU A 366 -26.39 1.17 -5.88
CA LEU A 366 -25.23 2.04 -5.74
C LEU A 366 -24.23 1.45 -4.74
N THR A 367 -24.73 0.74 -3.72
CA THR A 367 -23.99 0.08 -2.64
C THR A 367 -23.39 -1.27 -3.04
N THR A 368 -23.75 -1.82 -4.19
CA THR A 368 -23.24 -3.12 -4.64
C THR A 368 -21.91 -2.97 -5.34
N HIS A 369 -20.89 -3.65 -4.82
CA HIS A 369 -19.66 -3.90 -5.54
C HIS A 369 -19.82 -5.13 -6.43
N ASP A 370 -19.62 -4.95 -7.74
CA ASP A 370 -19.51 -6.06 -8.69
C ASP A 370 -18.16 -5.94 -9.41
N PRO A 371 -17.31 -6.98 -9.38
CA PRO A 371 -15.99 -6.98 -10.03
C PRO A 371 -16.10 -6.71 -11.54
N LYS A 372 -17.25 -7.03 -12.15
CA LYS A 372 -17.53 -6.77 -13.57
C LYS A 372 -18.02 -5.34 -13.83
N ALA A 373 -18.51 -4.62 -12.83
CA ALA A 373 -18.96 -3.22 -12.95
C ALA A 373 -17.90 -2.20 -12.48
N SER A 374 -16.95 -2.64 -11.64
CA SER A 374 -15.81 -1.85 -11.10
C SER A 374 -16.18 -0.48 -10.50
N PRO A 375 -17.07 -0.40 -9.49
CA PRO A 375 -17.34 0.83 -8.75
C PRO A 375 -16.15 1.21 -7.85
N ASN A 376 -15.24 2.05 -8.35
CA ASN A 376 -14.03 2.45 -7.60
C ASN A 376 -14.32 3.12 -6.24
N TRP A 377 -15.51 3.68 -6.05
CA TRP A 377 -15.86 4.40 -4.82
C TRP A 377 -16.06 3.45 -3.63
N ILE A 378 -16.61 2.26 -3.85
CA ILE A 378 -16.82 1.25 -2.80
C ILE A 378 -15.47 0.77 -2.25
N TYR A 379 -14.57 0.36 -3.14
CA TYR A 379 -13.20 -0.02 -2.75
C TYR A 379 -12.49 1.08 -1.96
N SER A 380 -12.69 2.34 -2.36
CA SER A 380 -12.09 3.48 -1.67
C SER A 380 -12.71 3.71 -0.29
N PHE A 381 -14.02 3.49 -0.13
CA PHE A 381 -14.70 3.55 1.16
C PHE A 381 -14.20 2.43 2.08
N GLU A 382 -14.18 1.20 1.62
CA GLU A 382 -13.78 0.04 2.42
C GLU A 382 -12.33 0.11 2.88
N SER A 383 -11.43 0.60 2.02
CA SER A 383 -10.04 0.86 2.39
C SER A 383 -9.93 1.87 3.54
N GLU A 384 -10.74 2.93 3.51
CA GLU A 384 -10.74 3.96 4.56
C GLU A 384 -11.49 3.52 5.82
N LEU A 385 -12.51 2.67 5.70
CA LEU A 385 -13.19 2.05 6.83
C LEU A 385 -12.22 1.14 7.60
N LEU A 386 -11.47 0.29 6.89
CA LEU A 386 -10.43 -0.56 7.46
C LEU A 386 -9.35 0.28 8.15
N ASP A 387 -8.90 1.39 7.56
CA ASP A 387 -7.89 2.24 8.20
C ASP A 387 -8.43 2.96 9.44
N ALA A 388 -9.66 3.50 9.36
CA ALA A 388 -10.31 4.18 10.47
C ALA A 388 -10.57 3.24 11.66
N ALA A 389 -10.85 1.96 11.41
CA ALA A 389 -11.12 0.97 12.46
C ALA A 389 -9.89 0.63 13.31
N LYS A 390 -8.66 0.87 12.83
CA LYS A 390 -7.43 0.46 13.55
C LYS A 390 -7.28 1.12 14.92
N ALA A 391 -7.52 2.43 15.00
CA ALA A 391 -7.37 3.18 16.24
C ALA A 391 -8.31 2.69 17.35
N PRO A 392 -9.65 2.63 17.15
CA PRO A 392 -10.57 2.08 18.15
C PRO A 392 -10.30 0.59 18.42
N TYR A 393 -9.96 -0.22 17.41
CA TYR A 393 -9.61 -1.63 17.61
C TYR A 393 -8.40 -1.83 18.53
N LEU A 394 -7.32 -1.07 18.31
CA LEU A 394 -6.11 -1.15 19.13
C LEU A 394 -6.31 -0.58 20.55
N GLN A 395 -7.33 0.25 20.74
CA GLN A 395 -7.76 0.72 22.05
C GLN A 395 -8.78 -0.23 22.71
N GLN A 396 -9.16 -1.32 22.03
CA GLN A 396 -10.22 -2.25 22.46
C GLN A 396 -11.54 -1.52 22.76
N ASP A 397 -11.89 -0.55 21.92
CA ASP A 397 -13.12 0.23 22.01
C ASP A 397 -14.34 -0.63 21.62
N GLU A 398 -15.40 -0.59 22.44
CA GLU A 398 -16.65 -1.32 22.24
C GLU A 398 -17.51 -0.76 21.08
N GLN A 399 -17.08 0.34 20.43
CA GLN A 399 -17.76 0.92 19.27
C GLN A 399 -17.77 0.01 18.02
N LEU A 400 -16.78 -0.87 17.88
CA LEU A 400 -16.69 -1.76 16.73
C LEU A 400 -17.57 -2.99 16.93
N SER A 401 -18.39 -3.33 15.93
CA SER A 401 -19.17 -4.57 15.98
C SER A 401 -18.28 -5.80 15.82
N ASP A 402 -18.64 -6.93 16.44
CA ASP A 402 -17.95 -8.22 16.28
C ASP A 402 -17.76 -8.62 14.81
N ALA A 403 -18.74 -8.30 13.96
CA ALA A 403 -18.68 -8.59 12.53
C ALA A 403 -17.58 -7.77 11.82
N LEU A 404 -17.47 -6.49 12.15
CA LEU A 404 -16.41 -5.63 11.62
C LEU A 404 -15.04 -6.02 12.19
N ILE A 405 -14.96 -6.33 13.49
CA ILE A 405 -13.73 -6.80 14.13
C ILE A 405 -13.23 -8.07 13.43
N SER A 406 -14.10 -9.07 13.26
CA SER A 406 -13.72 -10.33 12.60
C SER A 406 -13.25 -10.11 11.16
N ASP A 407 -13.86 -9.19 10.42
CA ASP A 407 -13.45 -8.89 9.04
C ASP A 407 -12.09 -8.17 8.99
N CYS A 408 -11.93 -7.16 9.85
CA CYS A 408 -10.68 -6.45 10.00
C CYS A 408 -9.53 -7.38 10.42
N GLU A 409 -9.76 -8.26 11.40
CA GLU A 409 -8.76 -9.21 11.88
C GLU A 409 -8.30 -10.18 10.79
N GLU A 410 -9.20 -10.63 9.91
CA GLU A 410 -8.82 -11.48 8.77
C GLU A 410 -7.85 -10.75 7.83
N VAL A 411 -8.16 -9.49 7.49
CA VAL A 411 -7.31 -8.63 6.63
C VAL A 411 -5.98 -8.33 7.31
N TRP A 412 -6.02 -7.84 8.55
CA TRP A 412 -4.85 -7.42 9.29
C TRP A 412 -3.94 -8.59 9.67
N ALA A 413 -4.47 -9.78 9.97
CA ALA A 413 -3.66 -10.97 10.22
C ALA A 413 -2.97 -11.46 8.93
N ALA A 414 -3.65 -11.34 7.78
CA ALA A 414 -3.01 -11.58 6.49
C ALA A 414 -1.90 -10.56 6.21
N GLN A 415 -2.14 -9.26 6.45
CA GLN A 415 -1.12 -8.21 6.29
C GLN A 415 0.06 -8.42 7.24
N ALA A 416 -0.18 -8.73 8.51
CA ALA A 416 0.86 -8.96 9.53
C ALA A 416 1.87 -10.05 9.12
N ARG A 417 1.44 -11.07 8.36
CA ARG A 417 2.33 -12.13 7.83
C ARG A 417 3.27 -11.66 6.72
N HIS A 418 2.90 -10.61 5.99
CA HIS A 418 3.71 -10.02 4.93
C HIS A 418 4.49 -8.79 5.41
N GLU A 419 3.97 -8.10 6.42
CA GLU A 419 4.40 -6.75 6.83
C GLU A 419 5.03 -6.73 8.23
N MET A 420 5.55 -7.88 8.69
CA MET A 420 6.28 -7.97 9.96
C MET A 420 7.66 -7.32 9.87
N GLY A 421 8.16 -6.82 11.01
CA GLY A 421 9.54 -6.36 11.12
C GLY A 421 10.52 -7.52 11.27
N GLY A 422 11.80 -7.28 10.99
CA GLY A 422 12.85 -8.28 11.13
C GLY A 422 14.10 -7.76 11.85
N MET A 423 14.79 -8.63 12.59
CA MET A 423 16.05 -8.30 13.27
C MET A 423 17.08 -9.41 13.07
N GLY A 424 18.36 -9.04 12.96
CA GLY A 424 19.49 -9.98 12.95
C GLY A 424 19.69 -10.80 11.68
N HIS A 425 18.86 -10.62 10.66
CA HIS A 425 18.94 -11.30 9.36
C HIS A 425 19.73 -10.49 8.33
N THR A 426 20.13 -11.11 7.23
CA THR A 426 20.58 -10.42 6.01
C THR A 426 19.40 -9.67 5.41
N PRO A 427 19.54 -8.39 5.04
CA PRO A 427 18.41 -7.60 4.56
C PRO A 427 17.60 -8.27 3.44
N TRP A 428 16.27 -8.18 3.51
CA TRP A 428 15.37 -8.87 2.57
C TRP A 428 15.45 -8.34 1.14
N GLY A 429 15.80 -7.06 0.98
CA GLY A 429 16.06 -6.43 -0.30
C GLY A 429 17.54 -6.09 -0.53
N TYR A 430 17.86 -5.53 -1.68
CA TYR A 430 19.21 -5.05 -1.96
C TYR A 430 19.50 -3.76 -1.16
N VAL A 431 20.65 -3.68 -0.49
CA VAL A 431 21.15 -2.45 0.17
C VAL A 431 22.63 -2.27 -0.10
N HIS A 432 23.07 -1.06 -0.45
CA HIS A 432 24.40 -0.81 -1.01
C HIS A 432 25.58 -1.12 -0.07
N GLN A 433 25.43 -0.94 1.24
CA GLN A 433 26.58 -0.87 2.17
C GLN A 433 26.62 -1.96 3.24
N PHE A 434 25.76 -2.99 3.18
CA PHE A 434 25.68 -3.99 4.24
C PHE A 434 26.85 -4.98 4.23
N ASN A 435 27.54 -5.09 5.37
CA ASN A 435 28.60 -6.07 5.55
C ASN A 435 28.33 -6.97 6.76
N SER A 436 27.83 -8.18 6.54
CA SER A 436 27.47 -9.14 7.60
C SER A 436 28.62 -9.54 8.53
N ARG A 437 29.89 -9.31 8.13
CA ARG A 437 31.05 -9.55 9.01
C ARG A 437 31.18 -8.46 10.07
N GLN A 438 30.88 -7.21 9.71
CA GLN A 438 31.10 -6.03 10.56
C GLN A 438 29.81 -5.45 11.15
N GLU A 439 28.68 -5.73 10.52
CA GLU A 439 27.39 -5.14 10.81
C GLU A 439 26.34 -6.22 11.06
N VAL A 440 25.24 -5.79 11.66
CA VAL A 440 24.01 -6.56 11.77
C VAL A 440 22.83 -5.68 11.39
N THR A 441 21.78 -6.29 10.86
CA THR A 441 20.47 -5.64 10.74
C THR A 441 19.89 -5.47 12.12
N LEU A 442 19.87 -4.23 12.61
CA LEU A 442 19.27 -3.88 13.89
C LEU A 442 17.76 -4.03 13.78
N LEU A 443 17.18 -3.45 12.73
CA LEU A 443 15.75 -3.49 12.44
C LEU A 443 15.53 -3.31 10.94
N GLU A 444 14.70 -4.15 10.34
CA GLU A 444 14.14 -3.94 9.00
C GLU A 444 12.62 -3.84 9.13
N LEU A 445 12.04 -2.81 8.54
CA LEU A 445 10.59 -2.57 8.53
C LEU A 445 10.11 -2.47 7.08
N PRO A 446 9.13 -3.28 6.66
CA PRO A 446 8.55 -3.14 5.34
C PRO A 446 7.63 -1.91 5.28
N SER A 447 7.42 -1.40 4.08
CA SER A 447 6.22 -0.60 3.80
C SER A 447 4.99 -1.43 4.19
N SER A 448 4.02 -0.80 4.85
CA SER A 448 2.94 -1.54 5.51
C SER A 448 1.61 -0.80 5.41
N ASP A 449 0.62 -1.48 4.82
CA ASP A 449 -0.77 -1.04 4.83
C ASP A 449 -1.34 -1.14 6.24
N LEU A 450 -0.90 -2.13 7.03
CA LEU A 450 -1.31 -2.33 8.41
C LEU A 450 -0.89 -1.16 9.31
N ILE A 451 0.38 -0.77 9.27
CA ILE A 451 0.90 0.35 10.06
C ILE A 451 0.53 1.71 9.45
N GLY A 452 0.39 1.78 8.12
CA GLY A 452 -0.02 2.98 7.38
C GLY A 452 1.15 3.82 6.84
N TRP A 453 2.34 3.21 6.67
CA TRP A 453 3.55 3.86 6.16
C TRP A 453 4.12 3.18 4.89
N MET A 454 4.97 3.92 4.19
CA MET A 454 5.63 3.55 2.94
C MET A 454 7.04 4.13 2.95
N PHE A 455 8.00 3.34 2.47
CA PHE A 455 9.39 3.73 2.28
C PHE A 455 9.78 3.57 0.81
N GLY A 456 10.21 4.64 0.14
CA GLY A 456 10.51 4.61 -1.29
C GLY A 456 9.29 4.22 -2.14
N ASP A 457 9.49 3.43 -3.21
CA ASP A 457 8.40 2.87 -4.03
C ASP A 457 7.92 1.52 -3.44
N VAL A 458 7.47 1.59 -2.18
CA VAL A 458 6.97 0.45 -1.39
C VAL A 458 8.02 -0.63 -1.09
N ASN A 459 9.19 -0.16 -0.66
CA ASN A 459 10.35 -0.96 -0.26
C ASN A 459 10.45 -1.08 1.28
N ASN A 460 11.55 -1.64 1.77
CA ASN A 460 11.80 -1.80 3.20
C ASN A 460 12.79 -0.75 3.69
N LEU A 461 12.57 -0.22 4.89
CA LEU A 461 13.54 0.55 5.64
C LEU A 461 14.46 -0.40 6.41
N VAL A 462 15.76 -0.34 6.13
CA VAL A 462 16.79 -1.18 6.73
C VAL A 462 17.68 -0.33 7.62
N ILE A 463 17.73 -0.68 8.90
CA ILE A 463 18.55 -0.04 9.93
C ILE A 463 19.67 -1.01 10.32
N THR A 464 20.91 -0.62 10.09
CA THR A 464 22.08 -1.43 10.44
C THR A 464 22.95 -0.73 11.47
N ILE A 465 23.69 -1.53 12.22
CA ILE A 465 24.66 -1.05 13.21
C ILE A 465 25.92 -1.92 13.15
N LYS A 466 27.08 -1.30 13.37
CA LYS A 466 28.34 -2.05 13.50
C LYS A 466 28.31 -2.88 14.77
N LYS A 467 28.76 -4.13 14.67
CA LYS A 467 28.86 -5.09 15.79
C LYS A 467 29.63 -4.54 16.98
N ARG A 468 30.69 -3.75 16.71
CA ARG A 468 31.52 -3.14 17.77
C ARG A 468 30.77 -2.06 18.57
N ASP A 469 29.85 -1.33 17.93
CA ASP A 469 29.11 -0.22 18.52
C ASP A 469 27.91 -0.82 19.29
N LEU A 470 27.24 -1.81 18.69
CA LEU A 470 26.21 -2.61 19.36
C LEU A 470 26.74 -3.27 20.66
N LYS A 471 27.94 -3.88 20.61
CA LYS A 471 28.60 -4.47 21.79
C LYS A 471 28.83 -3.47 22.93
N ARG A 472 29.00 -2.20 22.59
CA ARG A 472 29.22 -1.12 23.56
C ARG A 472 27.91 -0.49 24.05
N GLY A 473 26.77 -0.87 23.46
CA GLY A 473 25.50 -0.16 23.66
C GLY A 473 25.52 1.26 23.06
N ASP A 474 26.40 1.54 22.10
CA ASP A 474 26.51 2.84 21.45
C ASP A 474 25.66 2.89 20.18
N PHE A 475 24.50 3.54 20.28
CA PHE A 475 23.55 3.69 19.18
C PHE A 475 23.71 5.03 18.42
N SER A 476 24.80 5.77 18.62
CA SER A 476 25.03 7.06 17.94
C SER A 476 25.35 6.93 16.45
N ASN A 477 25.75 5.74 15.98
CA ASN A 477 26.23 5.50 14.61
C ASN A 477 25.36 4.45 13.88
N LEU A 478 24.08 4.76 13.69
CA LEU A 478 23.16 3.95 12.90
C LEU A 478 23.28 4.28 11.41
N SER A 479 23.11 3.28 10.56
CA SER A 479 22.96 3.45 9.11
C SER A 479 21.54 3.11 8.70
N VAL A 480 20.98 3.90 7.79
CA VAL A 480 19.62 3.75 7.26
C VAL A 480 19.67 3.68 5.75
N GLN A 481 18.98 2.69 5.18
CA GLN A 481 18.86 2.49 3.74
C GLN A 481 17.43 2.06 3.42
N VAL A 482 16.94 2.42 2.24
CA VAL A 482 15.73 1.83 1.66
C VAL A 482 16.17 0.76 0.67
N THR A 483 15.52 -0.41 0.69
CA THR A 483 15.84 -1.46 -0.27
C THR A 483 15.51 -1.04 -1.70
N ASN A 484 16.14 -1.68 -2.69
CA ASN A 484 15.79 -1.59 -4.10
C ASN A 484 15.32 -2.92 -4.67
#